data_AF-A0A831VN08-F1
#
_entry.id   AF-A0A831VN08-F1
#
_cell.length_a   1.000
_cell.length_b   1.000
_cell.length_c   1.000
_cell.angle_alpha   90.00
_cell.angle_beta   90.00
_cell.angle_gamma   90.00
#
_symmetry.space_group_name_H-M   'P 1'
#
loop_
_entity.id
_entity.type
_entity.pdbx_description
1 polymer ?
#
loop_
_entity_poly.entity_id
_entity_poly.type
_entity_poly.pdbx_seq_one_letter_code
_entity_poly.pdbx_strand_id
1 'polypeptide(L)'
;MTLRTFKKSDLATLSEALHVAEDKTSDFFRFSYDLWKRNQYDVKTVKSLPPDDLSTYALAVLKRGTRKGPASLKSKDRNFYFICLQDHQILEAVQRDEELALLPFLTYIFTHELVHIVRFGSFLQRYEVSGANREREEQIVHEITFDILK
;
A
#
# COMPACT_ATOMS: atom_id res chain seq x y z
N MET A 1 -3.85 -8.17 24.58
CA MET A 1 -2.98 -9.08 23.81
C MET A 1 -2.01 -8.22 23.01
N THR A 2 -0.72 -8.49 23.07
CA THR A 2 0.29 -7.71 22.33
C THR A 2 0.37 -8.27 20.91
N LEU A 3 0.01 -7.46 19.91
CA LEU A 3 0.14 -7.87 18.50
C LEU A 3 1.61 -8.05 18.13
N ARG A 4 1.89 -9.04 17.27
CA ARG A 4 3.24 -9.17 16.69
C ARG A 4 3.50 -7.98 15.78
N THR A 5 4.71 -7.47 15.85
CA THR A 5 5.15 -6.29 15.09
C THR A 5 6.50 -6.57 14.46
N PHE A 6 6.81 -5.86 13.38
CA PHE A 6 8.08 -6.00 12.70
C PHE A 6 9.28 -5.67 13.60
N LYS A 7 10.28 -6.53 13.53
CA LYS A 7 11.61 -6.35 14.13
C LYS A 7 12.48 -5.49 13.20
N LYS A 8 13.66 -5.08 13.67
CA LYS A 8 14.58 -4.27 12.87
C LYS A 8 15.01 -4.95 11.55
N SER A 9 15.20 -6.27 11.56
CA SER A 9 15.46 -7.06 10.36
C SER A 9 14.33 -6.93 9.34
N ASP A 10 13.11 -7.09 9.81
CA ASP A 10 11.91 -7.08 8.96
C ASP A 10 11.67 -5.68 8.39
N LEU A 11 12.00 -4.62 9.14
CA LEU A 11 11.95 -3.24 8.64
C LEU A 11 12.97 -2.97 7.53
N ALA A 12 14.14 -3.62 7.56
CA ALA A 12 15.12 -3.51 6.47
C ALA A 12 14.57 -4.19 5.20
N THR A 13 14.02 -5.39 5.35
CA THR A 13 13.33 -6.12 4.26
C THR A 13 12.14 -5.35 3.73
N LEU A 14 11.36 -4.69 4.59
CA LEU A 14 10.26 -3.82 4.20
C LEU A 14 10.76 -2.64 3.36
N SER A 15 11.83 -1.98 3.77
CA SER A 15 12.41 -0.88 2.99
C SER A 15 12.91 -1.34 1.63
N GLU A 16 13.52 -2.53 1.56
CA GLU A 16 13.97 -3.13 0.30
C GLU A 16 12.79 -3.50 -0.61
N ALA A 17 11.78 -4.18 -0.07
CA ALA A 17 10.56 -4.54 -0.79
C ALA A 17 9.82 -3.32 -1.33
N LEU A 18 9.74 -2.25 -0.55
CA LEU A 18 9.12 -0.99 -0.96
C LEU A 18 9.88 -0.38 -2.15
N HIS A 19 11.21 -0.34 -2.07
CA HIS A 19 12.03 0.19 -3.15
C HIS A 19 11.84 -0.59 -4.46
N VAL A 20 11.84 -1.93 -4.40
CA VAL A 20 11.59 -2.79 -5.56
C VAL A 20 10.19 -2.55 -6.12
N ALA A 21 9.17 -2.48 -5.26
CA ALA A 21 7.80 -2.24 -5.67
C ALA A 21 7.62 -0.88 -6.35
N GLU A 22 8.23 0.18 -5.82
CA GLU A 22 8.22 1.52 -6.42
C GLU A 22 8.86 1.54 -7.81
N ASP A 23 10.03 0.93 -7.95
CA ASP A 23 10.78 0.84 -9.20
C ASP A 23 9.96 0.13 -10.28
N LYS A 24 9.51 -1.09 -9.97
CA LYS A 24 8.69 -1.91 -10.88
C LYS A 24 7.38 -1.24 -11.29
N THR A 25 6.68 -0.64 -10.32
CA THR A 25 5.41 0.04 -10.59
C THR A 25 5.63 1.30 -11.44
N SER A 26 6.68 2.05 -11.15
CA SER A 26 7.03 3.26 -11.92
C SER A 26 7.36 2.93 -13.37
N ASP A 27 8.16 1.89 -13.58
CA ASP A 27 8.55 1.41 -14.91
C ASP A 27 7.34 0.95 -15.71
N PHE A 28 6.47 0.12 -15.12
CA PHE A 28 5.30 -0.44 -15.79
C PHE A 28 4.36 0.65 -16.31
N PHE A 29 4.01 1.62 -15.46
CA PHE A 29 3.12 2.70 -15.87
C PHE A 29 3.84 3.86 -16.57
N ARG A 30 5.17 3.79 -16.71
CA ARG A 30 6.03 4.86 -17.26
C ARG A 30 5.76 6.20 -16.55
N PHE A 31 5.56 6.16 -15.24
CA PHE A 31 5.15 7.33 -14.47
C PHE A 31 6.24 8.39 -14.46
N SER A 32 5.87 9.62 -14.82
CA SER A 32 6.75 10.76 -14.58
C SER A 32 6.85 11.04 -13.08
N TYR A 33 8.01 11.51 -12.63
CA TYR A 33 8.27 11.95 -11.26
C TYR A 33 7.20 12.93 -10.72
N ASP A 34 6.61 13.76 -11.60
CA ASP A 34 5.58 14.72 -11.24
C ASP A 34 4.24 14.08 -10.88
N LEU A 35 3.96 12.86 -11.36
CA LEU A 35 2.73 12.13 -11.05
C LEU A 35 2.80 11.44 -9.69
N TRP A 36 3.98 10.92 -9.29
CA TRP A 36 4.26 10.49 -7.91
C TRP A 36 4.17 11.66 -6.93
N LYS A 37 4.69 12.84 -7.29
CA LYS A 37 4.56 14.06 -6.47
C LYS A 37 3.09 14.47 -6.22
N ARG A 38 2.17 14.10 -7.12
CA ARG A 38 0.72 14.35 -6.99
C ARG A 38 0.02 13.30 -6.13
N ASN A 39 0.53 12.07 -6.10
CA ASN A 39 0.02 10.94 -5.33
C ASN A 39 1.04 10.51 -4.28
N GLN A 40 1.22 11.35 -3.26
CA GLN A 40 2.17 11.08 -2.19
C GLN A 40 1.61 10.01 -1.27
N TYR A 41 2.48 9.19 -0.69
CA TYR A 41 2.06 8.23 0.30
C TYR A 41 3.11 8.06 1.40
N ASP A 42 2.68 7.44 2.49
CA ASP A 42 3.54 7.07 3.62
C ASP A 42 3.14 5.69 4.15
N VAL A 43 4.10 4.95 4.67
CA VAL A 43 3.92 3.57 5.13
C VAL A 43 3.85 3.55 6.65
N LYS A 44 2.80 2.95 7.19
CA LYS A 44 2.60 2.77 8.63
C LYS A 44 2.55 1.31 8.98
N THR A 45 3.27 0.95 10.03
CA THR A 45 3.22 -0.38 10.66
C THR A 45 2.33 -0.34 11.90
N VAL A 46 1.92 -1.50 12.40
CA VAL A 46 1.03 -1.65 13.56
C VAL A 46 1.48 -0.82 14.77
N LYS A 47 2.79 -0.61 14.98
CA LYS A 47 3.32 0.24 16.06
C LYS A 47 2.86 1.69 16.01
N SER A 48 2.50 2.18 14.82
CA SER A 48 2.13 3.56 14.54
C SER A 48 0.65 3.74 14.17
N LEU A 49 -0.11 2.65 14.16
CA LEU A 49 -1.53 2.65 13.81
C LEU A 49 -2.41 2.83 15.05
N PRO A 50 -3.47 3.65 14.97
CA PRO A 50 -4.51 3.66 15.98
C PRO A 50 -5.28 2.33 15.96
N PRO A 51 -5.94 1.94 17.07
CA PRO A 51 -6.68 0.68 17.15
C PRO A 51 -7.75 0.50 16.05
N ASP A 52 -8.38 1.59 15.62
CA ASP A 52 -9.42 1.59 14.58
C ASP A 52 -8.87 1.28 13.16
N ASP A 53 -7.55 1.32 12.98
CA ASP A 53 -6.87 1.04 11.72
C ASP A 53 -6.34 -0.39 11.66
N LEU A 54 -6.52 -1.17 12.73
CA LEU A 54 -6.12 -2.57 12.79
C LEU A 54 -7.17 -3.43 12.08
N SER A 55 -6.70 -4.26 11.16
CA SER A 55 -7.53 -5.24 10.47
C SER A 55 -7.17 -6.66 10.91
N THR A 56 -8.21 -7.49 11.04
CA THR A 56 -8.09 -8.91 11.37
C THR A 56 -8.09 -9.82 10.14
N TYR A 57 -8.22 -9.25 8.93
CA TYR A 57 -8.33 -10.02 7.69
C TYR A 57 -7.44 -9.47 6.56
N ALA A 58 -7.11 -8.19 6.55
CA ALA A 58 -6.30 -7.58 5.50
C ALA A 58 -4.80 -7.60 5.85
N LEU A 59 -3.93 -7.72 4.84
CA LEU A 59 -2.48 -7.60 5.00
C LEU A 59 -2.03 -6.13 5.05
N ALA A 60 -2.71 -5.28 4.30
CA ALA A 60 -2.55 -3.84 4.29
C ALA A 60 -3.91 -3.16 4.14
N VAL A 61 -4.02 -1.92 4.59
CA VAL A 61 -5.20 -1.08 4.39
C VAL A 61 -4.74 0.26 3.84
N LEU A 62 -5.20 0.62 2.66
CA LEU A 62 -4.97 1.95 2.11
C LEU A 62 -5.96 2.96 2.68
N LYS A 63 -5.45 4.08 3.20
CA LYS A 63 -6.28 5.20 3.67
C LYS A 63 -5.89 6.49 2.99
N ARG A 64 -6.88 7.27 2.55
CA ARG A 64 -6.61 8.63 2.08
C ARG A 64 -6.50 9.58 3.27
N GLY A 65 -5.39 10.31 3.36
CA GLY A 65 -5.11 11.27 4.41
C GLY A 65 -5.13 12.72 3.93
N THR A 66 -5.20 13.65 4.88
CA THR A 66 -4.96 15.07 4.65
C THR A 66 -3.79 15.53 5.54
N ARG A 67 -2.66 15.94 4.96
CA ARG A 67 -1.54 16.45 5.75
C ARG A 67 -1.90 17.86 6.26
N LYS A 68 -1.96 18.06 7.57
CA LYS A 68 -1.97 19.42 8.17
C LYS A 68 -0.55 20.00 8.07
N GLY A 69 -0.16 20.48 6.90
CA GLY A 69 1.01 21.33 6.72
C GLY A 69 0.71 22.78 7.13
N PRO A 70 1.73 23.65 7.30
CA PRO A 70 1.50 25.08 7.53
C PRO A 70 0.62 25.64 6.40
N ALA A 71 -0.25 26.58 6.74
CA ALA A 71 -1.41 27.03 5.97
C ALA A 71 -1.13 27.69 4.58
N SER A 72 0.04 27.49 3.99
CA SER A 72 0.51 28.19 2.80
C SER A 72 0.44 27.41 1.48
N LEU A 73 0.01 26.14 1.46
CA LEU A 73 -0.19 25.40 0.21
C LEU A 73 -1.59 24.79 0.15
N LYS A 74 -2.59 25.67 -0.06
CA LYS A 74 -3.92 25.30 -0.55
C LYS A 74 -3.84 24.86 -2.04
N SER A 75 -2.93 23.95 -2.39
CA SER A 75 -2.99 23.30 -3.71
C SER A 75 -4.04 22.20 -3.64
N LYS A 76 -5.17 22.43 -4.31
CA LYS A 76 -6.34 21.54 -4.37
C LYS A 76 -6.09 20.13 -4.96
N ASP A 77 -4.89 19.82 -5.45
CA ASP A 77 -4.64 18.67 -6.33
C ASP A 77 -3.62 17.64 -5.83
N ARG A 78 -3.28 17.59 -4.53
CA ARG A 78 -2.39 16.53 -4.01
C ARG A 78 -3.16 15.55 -3.16
N ASN A 79 -3.25 14.32 -3.64
CA ASN A 79 -3.75 13.20 -2.85
C ASN A 79 -2.60 12.66 -2.00
N PHE A 80 -2.90 12.40 -0.72
CA PHE A 80 -1.98 11.76 0.19
C PHE A 80 -2.59 10.45 0.68
N TYR A 81 -1.82 9.37 0.66
CA TYR A 81 -2.26 8.05 1.08
C TYR A 81 -1.40 7.49 2.22
N PHE A 82 -1.99 6.65 3.05
CA PHE A 82 -1.29 5.87 4.05
C PHE A 82 -1.47 4.39 3.71
N ILE A 83 -0.35 3.69 3.53
CA ILE A 83 -0.33 2.23 3.43
C ILE A 83 -0.17 1.70 4.85
N CYS A 84 -1.26 1.22 5.45
CA CYS A 84 -1.29 0.71 6.82
C CYS A 84 -1.08 -0.80 6.83
N LEU A 85 0.17 -1.25 7.00
CA LEU A 85 0.53 -2.66 7.08
C LEU A 85 0.03 -3.28 8.40
N GLN A 86 -0.44 -4.51 8.28
CA GLN A 86 -0.88 -5.34 9.40
C GLN A 86 0.22 -6.36 9.71
N ASP A 87 1.28 -5.91 10.40
CA ASP A 87 2.47 -6.68 10.74
C ASP A 87 2.14 -8.10 11.23
N HIS A 88 1.14 -8.22 12.11
CA HIS A 88 0.73 -9.51 12.67
C HIS A 88 0.22 -10.48 11.61
N GLN A 89 -0.60 -10.01 10.66
CA GLN A 89 -1.14 -10.84 9.58
C GLN A 89 -0.05 -11.25 8.59
N ILE A 90 0.85 -10.33 8.26
CA ILE A 90 1.95 -10.58 7.32
C ILE A 90 2.90 -11.62 7.91
N LEU A 91 3.31 -11.42 9.16
CA LEU A 91 4.21 -12.36 9.85
C LEU A 91 3.55 -13.72 10.09
N GLU A 92 2.24 -13.77 10.35
CA GLU A 92 1.50 -15.02 10.47
C GLU A 92 1.42 -15.77 9.13
N ALA A 93 1.16 -15.07 8.02
CA ALA A 93 1.14 -15.68 6.70
C ALA A 93 2.50 -16.30 6.32
N VAL A 94 3.58 -15.55 6.52
CA VAL A 94 4.96 -16.03 6.30
C VAL A 94 5.34 -17.17 7.23
N GLN A 95 4.84 -17.19 8.47
CA GLN A 95 5.09 -18.32 9.37
C GLN A 95 4.31 -19.59 8.96
N ARG A 96 3.11 -19.41 8.39
CA ARG A 96 2.24 -20.53 8.00
C ARG A 96 2.73 -21.25 6.74
N ASP A 97 3.43 -20.53 5.86
CA ASP A 97 3.89 -21.03 4.58
C ASP A 97 5.42 -20.92 4.49
N GLU A 98 6.11 -22.05 4.63
CA GLU A 98 7.58 -22.10 4.66
C GLU A 98 8.23 -21.71 3.32
N GLU A 99 7.50 -21.78 2.21
CA GLU A 99 7.98 -21.36 0.89
C GLU A 99 7.80 -19.84 0.67
N LEU A 100 6.95 -19.19 1.48
CA LEU A 100 6.67 -17.77 1.37
C LEU A 100 7.72 -16.92 2.10
N ALA A 101 8.71 -16.41 1.37
CA ALA A 101 9.67 -15.47 1.92
C ALA A 101 9.07 -14.05 2.13
N LEU A 102 9.50 -13.38 3.20
CA LEU A 102 8.98 -12.05 3.57
C LEU A 102 9.23 -10.97 2.50
N LEU A 103 10.40 -10.98 1.86
CA LEU A 103 10.77 -9.99 0.83
C LEU A 103 9.83 -10.01 -0.39
N PRO A 104 9.67 -11.15 -1.11
CA PRO A 104 8.76 -11.19 -2.27
C PRO A 104 7.31 -10.96 -1.85
N PHE A 105 6.92 -11.40 -0.64
CA PHE A 105 5.57 -11.17 -0.15
C PHE A 105 5.27 -9.69 0.13
N LEU A 106 6.18 -8.98 0.80
CA LEU A 106 6.05 -7.53 1.00
C LEU A 106 6.11 -6.77 -0.33
N THR A 107 6.93 -7.23 -1.28
CA THR A 107 7.02 -6.63 -2.62
C THR A 107 5.66 -6.72 -3.31
N TYR A 108 5.03 -7.91 -3.28
CA TYR A 108 3.68 -8.09 -3.79
C TYR A 108 2.65 -7.18 -3.12
N ILE A 109 2.63 -7.13 -1.78
CA ILE A 109 1.71 -6.27 -1.02
C ILE A 109 1.91 -4.80 -1.42
N PHE A 110 3.14 -4.31 -1.45
CA PHE A 110 3.40 -2.92 -1.81
C PHE A 110 3.02 -2.62 -3.25
N THR A 111 3.36 -3.47 -4.21
CA THR A 111 2.94 -3.28 -5.61
C THR A 111 1.42 -3.21 -5.72
N HIS A 112 0.67 -4.06 -5.01
CA HIS A 112 -0.79 -4.02 -4.97
C HIS A 112 -1.32 -2.67 -4.48
N GLU A 113 -0.81 -2.18 -3.35
CA GLU A 113 -1.24 -0.91 -2.78
C GLU A 113 -0.79 0.31 -3.61
N LEU A 114 0.37 0.24 -4.27
CA LEU A 114 0.84 1.28 -5.20
C LEU A 114 -0.02 1.34 -6.46
N VAL A 115 -0.41 0.19 -7.01
CA VAL A 115 -1.35 0.12 -8.13
C VAL A 115 -2.69 0.74 -7.72
N HIS A 116 -3.18 0.45 -6.52
CA HIS A 116 -4.36 1.13 -5.95
C HIS A 116 -4.17 2.66 -5.92
N ILE A 117 -3.06 3.17 -5.40
CA ILE A 117 -2.77 4.62 -5.34
C ILE A 117 -2.79 5.25 -6.75
N VAL A 118 -2.09 4.62 -7.70
CA VAL A 118 -2.01 5.04 -9.10
C VAL A 118 -3.39 5.11 -9.73
N ARG A 119 -4.20 4.09 -9.50
CA ARG A 119 -5.55 3.99 -10.05
C ARG A 119 -6.53 4.93 -9.37
N PHE A 120 -6.46 5.10 -8.04
CA PHE A 120 -7.29 6.07 -7.31
C PHE A 120 -6.99 7.52 -7.71
N GLY A 121 -5.72 7.89 -7.89
CA GLY A 121 -5.34 9.22 -8.36
C GLY A 121 -5.92 9.58 -9.74
N SER A 122 -6.25 8.56 -10.55
CA SER A 122 -6.82 8.70 -11.89
C SER A 122 -8.36 8.60 -11.93
N PHE A 123 -9.00 7.98 -10.93
CA PHE A 123 -10.43 7.59 -10.96
C PHE A 123 -11.30 8.15 -9.81
N LEU A 124 -10.89 9.28 -9.21
CA LEU A 124 -11.42 9.84 -7.95
C LEU A 124 -12.90 10.27 -7.87
N GLN A 125 -13.80 9.78 -8.73
CA GLN A 125 -15.24 10.06 -8.65
C GLN A 125 -16.19 8.87 -8.61
N ARG A 126 -15.73 7.60 -8.61
CA ARG A 126 -16.68 6.45 -8.62
C ARG A 126 -16.57 5.44 -7.48
N TYR A 127 -15.55 5.51 -6.61
CA TYR A 127 -15.27 4.43 -5.65
C TYR A 127 -16.02 4.47 -4.31
N GLU A 128 -16.90 5.46 -4.08
CA GLU A 128 -17.86 5.40 -2.96
C GLU A 128 -19.12 4.56 -3.28
N VAL A 129 -19.14 3.78 -4.37
CA VAL A 129 -20.37 3.15 -4.88
C VAL A 129 -20.32 1.62 -4.88
N SER A 130 -20.86 1.02 -3.82
CA SER A 130 -21.46 -0.33 -3.70
C SER A 130 -20.59 -1.57 -3.98
N GLY A 131 -20.77 -2.61 -3.16
CA GLY A 131 -19.88 -3.79 -3.08
C GLY A 131 -19.51 -4.50 -4.40
N ALA A 132 -20.39 -4.53 -5.40
CA ALA A 132 -20.11 -5.19 -6.68
C ALA A 132 -19.01 -4.52 -7.53
N ASN A 133 -18.73 -3.23 -7.32
CA ASN A 133 -17.64 -2.55 -8.02
C ASN A 133 -16.28 -2.77 -7.34
N ARG A 134 -16.28 -3.09 -6.05
CA ARG A 134 -15.05 -3.30 -5.28
C ARG A 134 -14.33 -4.57 -5.70
N GLU A 135 -15.05 -5.68 -5.81
CA GLU A 135 -14.47 -6.97 -6.22
C GLU A 135 -13.84 -6.90 -7.61
N ARG A 136 -14.49 -6.20 -8.56
CA ARG A 136 -13.92 -5.98 -9.88
C ARG A 136 -12.64 -5.16 -9.84
N GLU A 137 -12.56 -4.14 -8.98
CA GLU A 137 -11.32 -3.39 -8.81
C GLU A 137 -10.21 -4.26 -8.28
N GLU A 138 -10.47 -5.04 -7.23
CA GLU A 138 -9.46 -5.88 -6.61
C GLU A 138 -8.94 -6.90 -7.64
N GLN A 139 -9.81 -7.43 -8.51
CA GLN A 139 -9.40 -8.30 -9.61
C GLN A 139 -8.49 -7.58 -10.61
N ILE A 140 -8.86 -6.36 -11.05
CA ILE A 140 -8.04 -5.57 -11.98
C ILE A 140 -6.69 -5.21 -11.35
N VAL A 141 -6.67 -4.79 -10.08
CA VAL A 141 -5.45 -4.44 -9.35
C VAL A 141 -4.57 -5.68 -9.19
N HIS A 142 -5.16 -6.84 -8.88
CA HIS A 142 -4.44 -8.09 -8.77
C HIS A 142 -3.79 -8.50 -10.11
N GLU A 143 -4.54 -8.42 -11.22
CA GLU A 143 -4.03 -8.71 -12.56
C GLU A 143 -2.85 -7.79 -12.94
N ILE A 144 -2.99 -6.48 -12.70
CA ILE A 144 -1.92 -5.53 -12.96
C ILE A 144 -0.71 -5.80 -12.06
N THR A 145 -0.93 -6.09 -10.78
CA THR A 145 0.14 -6.42 -9.84
C THR A 145 0.92 -7.65 -10.30
N PHE A 146 0.22 -8.66 -10.78
CA PHE A 146 0.81 -9.85 -11.37
C PHE A 146 1.64 -9.50 -12.60
N ASP A 147 1.11 -8.69 -13.53
CA ASP A 147 1.84 -8.29 -14.73
C ASP A 147 3.08 -7.44 -14.43
N ILE A 148 3.07 -6.64 -13.36
CA ILE A 148 4.23 -5.84 -12.91
C ILE A 148 5.36 -6.74 -12.37
N LEU A 149 5.01 -7.81 -11.68
CA LEU A 149 5.96 -8.67 -10.95
C LEU A 149 6.37 -9.94 -11.71
N LYS A 150 5.85 -10.12 -12.93
CA LYS A 150 6.14 -11.25 -13.81
C LYS A 150 7.58 -11.28 -14.32
#